data_AF-A0A0G1K854-F1
#
_entry.id   AF-A0A0G1K854-F1
#
_cell.length_a   1.000
_cell.length_b   1.000
_cell.length_c   1.000
_cell.angle_alpha   90.00
_cell.angle_beta   90.00
_cell.angle_gamma   90.00
#
_symmetry.space_group_name_H-M   'P 1'
#
loop_
_entity.id
_entity.type
_entity.pdbx_description
1 polymer ?
#
loop_
_entity_poly.entity_id
_entity_poly.type
_entity_poly.pdbx_seq_one_letter_code
_entity_poly.pdbx_strand_id
1 'polypeptide(L)'
;MKSPDPRNKFIFLLQLKRRSEKETSPYARLLFQENIISSLLIATLFTIELFLNKQTTKYVPTKERRINMEHIIKIKFESKIIETKTLGQLCFIINPFLEGNTHLKSSLKSFIDMRNNITHKMFSKYENMEELENDSRKVIKIGEKVIKELDIFRNKIFEEWNPK
;
A
#
# COMPACT_ATOMS: atom_id res chain seq x y z
N MET A 1 19.49 -17.44 12.21
CA MET A 1 18.58 -17.56 11.05
C MET A 1 19.02 -16.58 9.97
N LYS A 2 19.27 -17.03 8.74
CA LYS A 2 19.56 -16.11 7.61
C LYS A 2 18.31 -15.26 7.33
N SER A 3 18.51 -13.95 7.16
CA SER A 3 17.46 -13.05 6.67
C SER A 3 16.86 -13.61 5.38
N PRO A 4 15.52 -13.67 5.22
CA PRO A 4 14.93 -14.09 3.95
C PRO A 4 15.43 -13.19 2.82
N ASP A 5 15.77 -13.78 1.68
CA ASP A 5 16.22 -13.05 0.50
C ASP A 5 15.11 -12.08 0.05
N PRO A 6 15.37 -10.77 -0.10
CA PRO A 6 14.37 -9.80 -0.53
C PRO A 6 13.76 -10.13 -1.90
N ARG A 7 14.46 -10.90 -2.75
CA ARG A 7 13.92 -11.41 -4.02
C ARG A 7 12.75 -12.38 -3.82
N ASN A 8 12.72 -13.11 -2.70
CA ASN A 8 11.61 -14.02 -2.38
C ASN A 8 10.30 -13.24 -2.13
N LYS A 9 10.37 -12.00 -1.63
CA LYS A 9 9.19 -11.13 -1.49
C LYS A 9 8.64 -10.68 -2.84
N PHE A 10 9.51 -10.36 -3.79
CA PHE A 10 9.11 -10.03 -5.16
C PHE A 10 8.51 -11.24 -5.90
N ILE A 11 9.12 -12.41 -5.74
CA ILE A 11 8.58 -13.67 -6.28
C ILE A 11 7.21 -13.98 -5.67
N PHE A 12 7.05 -13.82 -4.36
CA PHE A 12 5.77 -13.98 -3.67
C PHE A 12 4.71 -13.02 -4.20
N LEU A 13 5.07 -11.75 -4.43
CA LEU A 13 4.16 -10.75 -5.02
C LEU A 13 3.71 -11.12 -6.44
N LEU A 14 4.63 -11.58 -7.28
CA LEU A 14 4.31 -12.06 -8.62
C LEU A 14 3.40 -13.30 -8.57
N GLN A 15 3.64 -14.21 -7.63
CA GLN A 15 2.80 -15.39 -7.42
C GLN A 15 1.40 -15.01 -6.93
N LEU A 16 1.28 -14.06 -5.99
CA LEU A 16 0.01 -13.53 -5.50
C LEU A 16 -0.79 -12.86 -6.61
N LYS A 17 -0.14 -12.03 -7.44
CA LYS A 17 -0.80 -11.36 -8.57
C LYS A 17 -1.38 -12.36 -9.57
N ARG A 18 -0.57 -13.34 -9.99
CA ARG A 18 -1.02 -14.43 -10.88
C ARG A 18 -2.15 -15.28 -10.29
N ARG A 19 -2.14 -15.51 -8.97
CA ARG A 19 -3.22 -16.23 -8.28
C ARG A 19 -4.50 -15.40 -8.22
N SER A 20 -4.38 -14.11 -7.90
CA SER A 20 -5.52 -13.18 -7.89
C SER A 20 -6.23 -13.10 -9.25
N GLU A 21 -5.47 -13.10 -10.34
CA GLU A 21 -6.02 -13.07 -11.71
C GLU A 21 -6.79 -14.36 -12.08
N LYS A 22 -6.44 -15.49 -11.47
CA LYS A 22 -7.08 -16.80 -11.70
C LYS A 22 -8.17 -17.14 -10.70
N GLU A 23 -8.32 -16.34 -9.65
CA GLU A 23 -9.30 -16.58 -8.59
C GLU A 23 -10.72 -16.25 -9.08
N THR A 24 -11.62 -17.21 -8.91
CA THR A 24 -12.99 -17.16 -9.42
C THR A 24 -13.98 -16.62 -8.39
N SER A 25 -13.72 -16.79 -7.09
CA SER A 25 -14.51 -16.17 -6.04
C SER A 25 -14.09 -14.71 -5.87
N PRO A 26 -14.98 -13.72 -6.09
CA PRO A 26 -14.70 -12.33 -5.78
C PRO A 26 -14.20 -12.11 -4.35
N TYR A 27 -14.76 -12.78 -3.35
CA TYR A 27 -14.30 -12.64 -1.97
C TYR A 27 -12.86 -13.16 -1.78
N ALA A 28 -12.53 -14.33 -2.31
CA ALA A 28 -11.15 -14.83 -2.26
C ALA A 28 -10.19 -13.91 -3.02
N ARG A 29 -10.61 -13.37 -4.17
CA ARG A 29 -9.83 -12.40 -4.95
C ARG A 29 -9.62 -11.09 -4.19
N LEU A 30 -10.59 -10.64 -3.41
CA LEU A 30 -10.45 -9.49 -2.51
C LEU A 30 -9.34 -9.73 -1.47
N LEU A 31 -9.30 -10.91 -0.82
CA LEU A 31 -8.23 -11.26 0.13
C LEU A 31 -6.84 -11.25 -0.53
N PHE A 32 -6.73 -11.71 -1.77
CA PHE A 32 -5.47 -11.58 -2.52
C PHE A 32 -5.12 -10.12 -2.82
N GLN A 33 -6.10 -9.29 -3.19
CA GLN A 33 -5.86 -7.87 -3.43
C GLN A 33 -5.40 -7.12 -2.18
N GLU A 34 -5.95 -7.42 -1.01
CA GLU A 34 -5.50 -6.82 0.26
C GLU A 34 -4.00 -7.05 0.48
N ASN A 35 -3.52 -8.26 0.20
CA ASN A 35 -2.11 -8.61 0.31
C ASN A 35 -1.24 -7.90 -0.74
N ILE A 36 -1.74 -7.79 -1.97
CA ILE A 36 -1.04 -7.08 -3.05
C ILE A 36 -0.91 -5.59 -2.70
N ILE A 37 -2.00 -4.94 -2.31
CA ILE A 37 -2.01 -3.51 -1.95
C ILE A 37 -1.13 -3.26 -0.74
N SER A 38 -1.21 -4.09 0.31
CA SER A 38 -0.34 -3.97 1.49
C SER A 38 1.13 -4.01 1.10
N SER A 39 1.51 -4.94 0.25
CA SER A 39 2.89 -5.10 -0.20
C SER A 39 3.36 -3.94 -1.09
N LEU A 40 2.48 -3.41 -1.95
CA LEU A 40 2.77 -2.23 -2.76
C LEU A 40 2.92 -0.97 -1.90
N LEU A 41 2.11 -0.81 -0.87
CA LEU A 41 2.25 0.28 0.10
C LEU A 41 3.60 0.19 0.83
N ILE A 42 3.97 -0.99 1.32
CA ILE A 42 5.28 -1.23 1.95
C ILE A 42 6.42 -0.88 0.98
N ALA A 43 6.36 -1.35 -0.27
CA ALA A 43 7.38 -1.05 -1.28
C ALA A 43 7.45 0.46 -1.59
N THR A 44 6.31 1.14 -1.64
CA THR A 44 6.23 2.59 -1.86
C THR A 44 6.83 3.36 -0.68
N LEU A 45 6.53 2.95 0.55
CA LEU A 45 7.09 3.51 1.79
C LEU A 45 8.62 3.39 1.82
N PHE A 46 9.20 2.22 1.48
CA PHE A 46 10.65 2.09 1.35
C PHE A 46 11.24 2.92 0.20
N THR A 47 10.49 3.08 -0.90
CA THR A 47 10.94 3.94 -2.02
C THR A 47 11.02 5.40 -1.58
N ILE A 48 10.01 5.88 -0.83
CA ILE A 48 9.99 7.22 -0.22
C ILE A 48 11.17 7.38 0.74
N GLU A 49 11.40 6.42 1.63
CA GLU A 49 12.52 6.45 2.57
C GLU A 49 13.87 6.60 1.84
N LEU A 50 14.12 5.78 0.82
CA LEU A 50 15.33 5.84 0.01
C LEU A 50 15.51 7.22 -0.65
N PHE A 51 14.43 7.79 -1.18
CA PHE A 51 14.44 9.12 -1.78
C PHE A 51 14.79 10.21 -0.76
N LEU A 52 14.14 10.21 0.41
CA LEU A 52 14.35 11.21 1.46
C LEU A 52 15.80 11.14 2.01
N ASN A 53 16.33 9.94 2.23
CA ASN A 53 17.72 9.74 2.67
C ASN A 53 18.76 10.26 1.66
N LYS A 54 18.45 10.23 0.36
CA LYS A 54 19.32 10.81 -0.67
C LYS A 54 19.20 12.33 -0.76
N GLN A 55 18.04 12.90 -0.46
CA GLN A 55 17.88 14.36 -0.42
C GLN A 55 18.61 14.99 0.77
N THR A 56 18.51 14.39 1.96
CA THR A 56 19.21 14.88 3.16
C THR A 56 20.73 14.82 3.03
N THR A 57 21.26 13.91 2.22
CA THR A 57 22.70 13.82 1.93
C THR A 57 23.16 14.82 0.85
N LYS A 58 22.25 15.39 0.04
CA LYS A 58 22.57 16.39 -1.00
C LYS A 58 22.23 17.84 -0.61
N TYR A 59 21.27 18.06 0.29
CA TYR A 59 20.77 19.38 0.66
C TYR A 59 20.86 19.58 2.17
N VAL A 60 21.39 20.73 2.60
CA VAL A 60 21.27 21.19 4.00
C VAL A 60 19.83 21.68 4.20
N PRO A 61 18.96 20.95 4.91
CA PRO A 61 17.57 21.35 5.04
C PRO A 61 17.46 22.50 6.06
N THR A 62 16.58 23.47 5.80
CA THR A 62 16.19 24.50 6.77
C THR A 62 15.58 23.87 8.03
N LYS A 63 15.71 24.54 9.19
CA LYS A 63 15.31 24.01 10.52
C LYS A 63 13.89 23.42 10.57
N GLU A 64 12.92 24.07 9.91
CA GLU A 64 11.52 23.62 9.89
C GLU A 64 11.31 22.36 9.04
N ARG A 65 12.00 22.24 7.90
CA ARG A 65 11.98 21.00 7.08
C ARG A 65 12.67 19.85 7.78
N ARG A 66 13.74 20.11 8.55
CA ARG A 66 14.41 19.08 9.37
C ARG A 66 13.48 18.46 10.40
N ILE A 67 12.68 19.26 11.12
CA ILE A 67 11.81 18.74 12.20
C ILE A 67 10.70 17.84 11.65
N ASN A 68 10.10 18.20 10.51
CA ASN A 68 9.10 17.35 9.85
C ASN A 68 9.73 16.10 9.23
N MET A 69 10.85 16.22 8.51
CA MET A 69 11.56 15.05 7.96
C MET A 69 12.09 14.15 9.08
N GLU A 70 12.65 14.67 10.17
CA GLU A 70 13.17 13.87 11.28
C GLU A 70 12.05 13.16 12.04
N HIS A 71 10.87 13.76 12.23
CA HIS A 71 9.73 13.03 12.80
C HIS A 71 9.24 11.93 11.85
N ILE A 72 9.18 12.21 10.56
CA ILE A 72 8.74 11.26 9.53
C ILE A 72 9.75 10.12 9.32
N ILE A 73 11.06 10.39 9.41
CA ILE A 73 12.15 9.42 9.34
C ILE A 73 12.32 8.67 10.69
N LYS A 74 11.98 9.30 11.82
CA LYS A 74 11.95 8.67 13.16
C LYS A 74 10.74 7.77 13.39
N ILE A 75 9.66 7.87 12.62
CA ILE A 75 8.75 6.73 12.41
C ILE A 75 9.57 5.74 11.58
N LYS A 76 10.52 5.08 12.25
CA LYS A 76 11.55 4.35 11.56
C LYS A 76 10.87 3.36 10.63
N PHE A 77 11.17 3.46 9.35
CA PHE A 77 10.90 2.44 8.35
C PHE A 77 11.74 1.18 8.63
N GLU A 78 11.89 0.78 9.90
CA GLU A 78 12.45 -0.51 10.28
C GLU A 78 11.58 -1.57 9.60
N SER A 79 12.18 -2.36 8.71
CA SER A 79 11.41 -3.27 7.85
C SER A 79 10.51 -4.20 8.65
N LYS A 80 10.98 -4.67 9.81
CA LYS A 80 10.19 -5.49 10.75
C LYS A 80 8.96 -4.77 11.31
N ILE A 81 9.04 -3.47 11.54
CA ILE A 81 7.92 -2.67 12.09
C ILE A 81 6.89 -2.42 10.99
N ILE A 82 7.32 -2.07 9.78
CA ILE A 82 6.43 -1.78 8.65
C ILE A 82 5.74 -3.05 8.13
N GLU A 83 6.46 -4.17 8.05
CA GLU A 83 5.92 -5.45 7.55
C GLU A 83 4.87 -6.08 8.47
N THR A 84 4.83 -5.67 9.74
CA THR A 84 3.82 -6.15 10.72
C THR A 84 2.59 -5.25 10.79
N LYS A 85 2.54 -4.15 10.04
CA LYS A 85 1.40 -3.25 10.04
C LYS A 85 0.24 -3.83 9.26
N THR A 86 -0.97 -3.63 9.80
CA THR A 86 -2.20 -3.93 9.06
C THR A 86 -2.34 -2.98 7.87
N LEU A 87 -3.15 -3.37 6.88
CA LEU A 87 -3.41 -2.53 5.72
C LEU A 87 -3.95 -1.13 6.09
N GLY A 88 -4.81 -1.04 7.11
CA GLY A 88 -5.31 0.24 7.62
C GLY A 88 -4.20 1.11 8.23
N GLN A 89 -3.28 0.50 8.98
CA GLN A 89 -2.12 1.20 9.54
C GLN A 89 -1.15 1.67 8.43
N LEU A 90 -0.92 0.86 7.40
CA LEU A 90 -0.12 1.25 6.23
C LEU A 90 -0.72 2.45 5.50
N CYS A 91 -2.05 2.47 5.33
CA CYS A 91 -2.75 3.61 4.74
C CYS A 91 -2.61 4.89 5.57
N PHE A 92 -2.65 4.78 6.90
CA PHE A 92 -2.41 5.91 7.79
C PHE A 92 -0.97 6.44 7.66
N ILE A 93 0.03 5.54 7.61
CA ILE A 93 1.44 5.89 7.49
C ILE A 93 1.76 6.56 6.15
N ILE A 94 1.19 6.07 5.04
CA ILE A 94 1.48 6.65 3.71
C ILE A 94 0.78 7.99 3.47
N ASN A 95 -0.35 8.25 4.15
CA ASN A 95 -1.23 9.39 3.87
C ASN A 95 -0.56 10.77 3.87
N PRO A 96 0.39 11.09 4.79
CA PRO A 96 1.13 12.36 4.73
C PRO A 96 1.96 12.54 3.46
N PHE A 97 2.43 11.45 2.84
CA PHE A 97 3.25 11.49 1.62
C PHE A 97 2.43 11.58 0.33
N LEU A 98 1.11 11.45 0.44
CA LEU A 98 0.18 11.57 -0.70
C LEU A 98 -0.35 13.00 -0.85
N GLU A 99 0.30 13.98 -0.24
CA GLU A 99 -0.04 15.39 -0.39
C GLU A 99 0.08 15.82 -1.87
N GLY A 100 -1.03 16.29 -2.44
CA GLY A 100 -1.14 16.57 -3.89
C GLY A 100 -1.57 15.39 -4.76
N ASN A 101 -1.64 14.15 -4.24
CA ASN A 101 -2.18 12.99 -4.95
C ASN A 101 -3.59 12.63 -4.45
N THR A 102 -4.54 13.54 -4.70
CA THR A 102 -5.92 13.46 -4.19
C THR A 102 -6.68 12.22 -4.68
N HIS A 103 -6.40 11.78 -5.91
CA HIS A 103 -7.00 10.58 -6.49
C HIS A 103 -6.59 9.32 -5.73
N LEU A 104 -5.28 9.08 -5.55
CA LEU A 104 -4.78 7.91 -4.82
C LEU A 104 -5.26 7.91 -3.37
N LYS A 105 -5.26 9.07 -2.71
CA LYS A 105 -5.78 9.23 -1.34
C LYS A 105 -7.27 8.87 -1.25
N SER A 106 -8.08 9.32 -2.20
CA SER A 106 -9.52 9.00 -2.26
C SER A 106 -9.76 7.52 -2.55
N SER A 107 -9.04 6.94 -3.52
CA SER A 107 -9.14 5.52 -3.87
C SER A 107 -8.76 4.61 -2.71
N LEU A 108 -7.66 4.91 -2.00
CA LEU A 108 -7.23 4.15 -0.80
C LEU A 108 -8.27 4.23 0.31
N LYS A 109 -8.79 5.42 0.61
CA LYS A 109 -9.85 5.58 1.61
C LYS A 109 -11.08 4.76 1.25
N SER A 110 -11.56 4.89 0.00
CA SER A 110 -12.74 4.13 -0.47
C SER A 110 -12.52 2.62 -0.40
N PHE A 111 -11.32 2.15 -0.75
CA PHE A 111 -10.97 0.74 -0.65
C PHE A 111 -11.06 0.26 0.80
N ILE A 112 -10.43 0.97 1.75
CA ILE A 112 -10.42 0.62 3.17
C ILE A 112 -11.82 0.64 3.77
N ASP A 113 -12.59 1.69 3.51
CA ASP A 113 -13.93 1.85 4.07
C ASP A 113 -14.84 0.71 3.62
N MET A 114 -14.83 0.37 2.32
CA MET A 114 -15.67 -0.71 1.79
C MET A 114 -15.18 -2.09 2.22
N ARG A 115 -13.87 -2.33 2.26
CA ARG A 115 -13.28 -3.58 2.75
C ARG A 115 -13.62 -3.80 4.23
N ASN A 116 -13.43 -2.78 5.07
CA ASN A 116 -13.78 -2.85 6.48
C ASN A 116 -15.28 -3.11 6.65
N ASN A 117 -16.14 -2.50 5.83
CA ASN A 117 -17.58 -2.77 5.85
C ASN A 117 -17.90 -4.24 5.52
N ILE A 118 -17.17 -4.88 4.59
CA ILE A 118 -17.29 -6.32 4.34
C ILE A 118 -16.84 -7.12 5.57
N THR A 119 -15.66 -6.82 6.15
CA THR A 119 -15.10 -7.54 7.30
C THR A 119 -15.98 -7.42 8.55
N HIS A 120 -16.43 -6.21 8.90
CA HIS A 120 -17.23 -5.96 10.11
C HIS A 120 -18.64 -6.54 10.02
N LYS A 121 -19.16 -6.70 8.80
CA LYS A 121 -20.51 -7.19 8.58
C LYS A 121 -20.56 -8.63 8.08
N MET A 122 -19.39 -9.30 8.07
CA MET A 122 -19.25 -10.67 7.58
C MET A 122 -20.17 -11.65 8.30
N PHE A 123 -20.33 -11.47 9.61
CA PHE A 123 -21.13 -12.35 10.47
C PHE A 123 -22.55 -11.84 10.73
N SER A 124 -22.90 -10.62 10.33
CA SER A 124 -24.17 -9.96 10.72
C SER A 124 -25.03 -9.44 9.57
N LYS A 125 -24.46 -9.23 8.37
CA LYS A 125 -25.19 -8.68 7.22
C LYS A 125 -25.37 -9.69 6.09
N TYR A 126 -24.39 -10.56 5.87
CA TYR A 126 -24.46 -11.50 4.75
C TYR A 126 -25.24 -12.74 5.18
N GLU A 127 -26.56 -12.66 5.08
CA GLU A 127 -27.45 -13.81 5.22
C GLU A 127 -27.29 -14.80 4.05
N ASN A 128 -26.80 -14.32 2.90
CA ASN A 128 -26.42 -15.12 1.74
C ASN A 128 -25.03 -14.75 1.21
N MET A 129 -24.39 -15.71 0.54
CA MET A 129 -23.06 -15.53 -0.06
C MET A 129 -23.08 -14.63 -1.30
N GLU A 130 -24.23 -14.44 -1.96
CA GLU A 130 -24.34 -13.66 -3.19
C GLU A 130 -24.08 -12.16 -2.95
N GLU A 131 -24.61 -11.61 -1.86
CA GLU A 131 -24.35 -10.23 -1.46
C GLU A 131 -22.88 -9.98 -1.13
N LEU A 132 -22.23 -10.93 -0.44
CA LEU A 132 -20.80 -10.88 -0.13
C LEU A 132 -19.98 -10.84 -1.42
N GLU A 133 -20.30 -11.69 -2.38
CA GLU A 133 -19.61 -11.75 -3.66
C GLU A 133 -19.83 -10.47 -4.48
N ASN A 134 -21.04 -9.89 -4.47
CA ASN A 134 -21.34 -8.64 -5.15
C ASN A 134 -20.63 -7.42 -4.55
N ASP A 135 -20.62 -7.30 -3.23
CA ASP A 135 -19.86 -6.23 -2.56
C ASP A 135 -18.35 -6.41 -2.78
N SER A 136 -17.85 -7.65 -2.72
CA SER A 136 -16.44 -7.95 -3.01
C SER A 136 -16.04 -7.52 -4.43
N ARG A 137 -16.88 -7.76 -5.46
CA ARG A 137 -16.63 -7.28 -6.84
C ARG A 137 -16.48 -5.76 -6.92
N LYS A 138 -17.25 -5.00 -6.15
CA LYS A 138 -17.14 -3.53 -6.11
C LYS A 138 -15.81 -3.10 -5.51
N VAL A 139 -15.40 -3.74 -4.40
CA VAL A 139 -14.12 -3.44 -3.74
C VAL A 139 -12.95 -3.82 -4.64
N ILE A 140 -13.03 -4.95 -5.35
CA ILE A 140 -12.00 -5.40 -6.30
C ILE A 140 -11.69 -4.35 -7.37
N LYS A 141 -12.73 -3.73 -7.96
CA LYS A 141 -12.57 -2.68 -8.98
C LYS A 141 -11.83 -1.45 -8.43
N ILE A 142 -12.10 -1.08 -7.17
CA ILE A 142 -11.40 0.01 -6.51
C ILE A 142 -9.95 -0.39 -6.21
N GLY A 143 -9.72 -1.64 -5.78
CA GLY A 143 -8.39 -2.16 -5.52
C GLY A 143 -7.50 -2.19 -6.77
N GLU A 144 -8.04 -2.53 -7.94
CA GLU A 144 -7.33 -2.45 -9.22
C GLU A 144 -6.88 -1.02 -9.54
N LYS A 145 -7.75 -0.03 -9.28
CA LYS A 145 -7.41 1.38 -9.43
C LYS A 145 -6.31 1.80 -8.46
N VAL A 146 -6.41 1.40 -7.19
CA VAL A 146 -5.37 1.66 -6.15
C VAL A 146 -4.02 1.09 -6.58
N ILE A 147 -3.99 -0.16 -7.06
CA ILE A 147 -2.75 -0.82 -7.52
C ILE A 147 -2.10 0.01 -8.64
N LYS A 148 -2.87 0.42 -9.64
CA LYS A 148 -2.38 1.23 -10.76
C LYS A 148 -1.88 2.60 -10.30
N GLU A 149 -2.61 3.27 -9.42
CA GLU A 149 -2.24 4.59 -8.90
C GLU A 149 -0.99 4.53 -8.01
N LEU A 150 -0.81 3.46 -7.22
CA LEU A 150 0.41 3.22 -6.44
C LEU A 150 1.63 2.99 -7.35
N ASP A 151 1.50 2.21 -8.41
CA ASP A 151 2.59 1.99 -9.37
C ASP A 151 2.98 3.31 -10.07
N ILE A 152 2.01 4.12 -10.51
CA ILE A 152 2.25 5.45 -11.10
C ILE A 152 2.99 6.35 -10.11
N PHE A 153 2.50 6.43 -8.88
CA PHE A 153 3.09 7.27 -7.84
C PHE A 153 4.52 6.83 -7.49
N ARG A 154 4.76 5.52 -7.33
CA ARG A 154 6.09 4.98 -7.08
C ARG A 154 7.05 5.27 -8.24
N ASN A 155 6.61 5.12 -9.49
CA ASN A 155 7.44 5.41 -10.65
C ASN A 155 7.81 6.90 -10.74
N LYS A 156 6.89 7.80 -10.39
CA LYS A 156 7.18 9.24 -10.31
C LYS A 156 8.28 9.54 -9.30
N ILE A 157 8.27 8.90 -8.12
CA ILE A 157 9.35 9.03 -7.13
C ILE A 157 10.69 8.52 -7.71
N PHE A 158 10.67 7.41 -8.46
CA PHE A 158 11.88 6.90 -9.12
C PHE A 158 12.42 7.83 -10.22
N GLU A 159 11.55 8.45 -11.02
CA GLU A 159 11.94 9.43 -12.03
C GLU A 159 12.56 10.68 -11.40
N GLU A 160 11.96 11.19 -10.33
CA GLU A 160 12.53 12.30 -9.54
C GLU A 160 13.87 11.92 -8.86
N TRP A 161 14.10 10.63 -8.57
CA TRP A 161 15.34 10.12 -7.99
C TRP A 161 16.51 10.03 -8.99
N ASN A 162 16.21 9.79 -10.27
CA ASN A 162 17.17 9.66 -11.38
C ASN A 162 16.77 10.55 -12.57
N PRO A 163 16.91 11.88 -12.46
CA PRO A 163 16.72 12.76 -13.60
C PRO A 163 17.76 12.40 -14.68
N LYS A 164 17.29 12.28 -15.93
CA LYS A 164 18.15 12.06 -17.10
C LYS A 164 19.11 13.22 -17.33
#